data_AF-A0A9Q3IR11-F1
#
_entry.id   AF-A0A9Q3IR11-F1
#
_cell.length_a   1.000
_cell.length_b   1.000
_cell.length_c   1.000
_cell.angle_alpha   90.00
_cell.angle_beta   90.00
_cell.angle_gamma   90.00
#
_symmetry.space_group_name_H-M   'P 1'
#
loop_
_entity.id
_entity.type
_entity.pdbx_description
1 polymer ?
#
loop_
_entity_poly.entity_id
_entity_poly.type
_entity_poly.pdbx_seq_one_letter_code
_entity_poly.pdbx_strand_id
1 'polypeptide(L)'
;MDWVTALPSGGDRSYNACLVLVNRHIKTPMFLPFQKDDTAMDTAIIIWNKAISHTGLFQNIISDRDPKFTSALWTNLHNLFGTNLSFSTACHPQTDGLTERIIQTLRDMIRRFCAYRPKFKDSNGFTHDWFTLIPALELA
;
A
#
# COMPACT_ATOMS: atom_id res chain seq x y z
N MET A 1 6.95 4.31 -1.56
CA MET A 1 5.59 3.83 -1.82
C MET A 1 5.67 2.91 -3.01
N ASP A 2 5.03 1.74 -2.92
CA ASP A 2 5.15 0.71 -3.94
C ASP A 2 3.86 -0.12 -4.02
N TRP A 3 3.55 -0.59 -5.23
CA TRP A 3 2.35 -1.36 -5.51
C TRP A 3 2.60 -2.86 -5.38
N VAL A 4 1.71 -3.53 -4.67
CA VAL A 4 1.57 -4.98 -4.70
C VAL A 4 0.28 -5.30 -5.46
N THR A 5 0.42 -5.81 -6.68
CA THR A 5 -0.71 -6.11 -7.58
C THR A 5 -0.92 -7.62 -7.74
N ALA A 6 -1.98 -7.98 -8.49
CA ALA A 6 -2.36 -9.37 -8.74
C ALA A 6 -2.67 -10.16 -7.44
N LEU A 7 -3.25 -9.48 -6.46
CA LEU A 7 -3.73 -10.10 -5.23
C LEU A 7 -5.04 -10.85 -5.50
N PRO A 8 -5.33 -11.93 -4.76
CA PRO A 8 -6.68 -12.51 -4.78
C PRO A 8 -7.70 -11.45 -4.38
N SER A 9 -8.90 -11.49 -4.95
CA SER A 9 -9.99 -10.59 -4.52
C SER A 9 -10.29 -10.79 -3.04
N GLY A 10 -10.26 -9.69 -2.27
CA GLY A 10 -10.56 -9.67 -0.84
C GLY A 10 -11.34 -8.40 -0.45
N GLY A 11 -11.97 -8.43 0.72
CA GLY A 11 -12.82 -7.36 1.23
C GLY A 11 -14.16 -7.24 0.50
N ASP A 12 -14.97 -6.31 0.99
CA ASP A 12 -16.29 -5.95 0.47
C ASP A 12 -16.25 -5.44 -0.98
N ARG A 13 -15.20 -4.69 -1.35
CA ARG A 13 -15.01 -4.14 -2.69
C ARG A 13 -14.17 -5.03 -3.61
N SER A 14 -13.90 -6.30 -3.27
CA SER A 14 -13.08 -7.19 -4.12
C SER A 14 -11.71 -6.60 -4.50
N TYR A 15 -11.03 -5.99 -3.53
CA TYR A 15 -9.68 -5.43 -3.69
C TYR A 15 -8.71 -6.50 -4.21
N ASN A 16 -7.90 -6.12 -5.20
CA ASN A 16 -6.95 -7.01 -5.89
C ASN A 16 -5.56 -6.35 -6.07
N ALA A 17 -5.37 -5.19 -5.46
CA ALA A 17 -4.10 -4.49 -5.34
C ALA A 17 -3.98 -3.85 -3.94
N CYS A 18 -2.75 -3.59 -3.52
CA CYS A 18 -2.44 -2.90 -2.28
C CYS A 18 -1.28 -1.95 -2.52
N LEU A 19 -1.45 -0.68 -2.16
CA LEU A 19 -0.36 0.29 -2.11
C LEU A 19 0.26 0.24 -0.72
N VAL A 20 1.56 -0.01 -0.67
CA VAL A 20 2.35 -0.01 0.56
C VAL A 20 3.00 1.35 0.73
N LEU A 21 2.60 2.04 1.80
CA LEU A 21 3.24 3.26 2.27
C LEU A 21 4.03 2.95 3.52
N VAL A 22 5.27 3.43 3.60
CA VAL A 22 6.11 3.26 4.79
C VAL A 22 6.57 4.62 5.23
N ASN A 23 6.17 5.01 6.45
CA ASN A 23 6.72 6.21 7.05
C ASN A 23 8.12 5.88 7.58
N ARG A 24 9.15 6.36 6.89
CA ARG A 24 10.55 6.07 7.21
C ARG A 24 11.02 6.61 8.56
N HIS A 25 10.33 7.60 9.14
CA HIS A 25 10.72 8.23 10.40
C HIS A 25 10.27 7.38 11.60
N ILE A 26 8.98 7.02 11.60
CA ILE A 26 8.37 6.17 12.66
C ILE A 26 8.45 4.67 12.35
N LYS A 27 8.95 4.31 11.16
CA LYS A 27 9.13 2.93 10.65
C LYS A 27 7.83 2.11 10.61
N THR A 28 6.68 2.76 10.52
CA THR A 28 5.39 2.08 10.43
C THR A 28 4.94 1.92 8.97
N PRO A 29 4.51 0.72 8.57
CA PRO A 29 3.80 0.54 7.31
C PRO A 29 2.35 0.99 7.42
N MET A 30 1.79 1.33 6.27
CA MET A 30 0.37 1.49 6.04
C MET A 30 0.03 0.77 4.74
N PHE A 31 -0.99 -0.07 4.79
CA PHE A 31 -1.43 -0.84 3.64
C PHE A 31 -2.77 -0.31 3.16
N LEU A 32 -2.76 0.25 1.95
CA LEU A 32 -3.94 0.83 1.34
C LEU A 32 -4.47 -0.12 0.27
N PRO A 33 -5.60 -0.82 0.49
CA PRO A 33 -6.17 -1.73 -0.49
C PRO A 33 -6.91 -0.98 -1.60
N PHE A 34 -6.75 -1.46 -2.83
CA PHE A 34 -7.30 -0.87 -4.06
C PHE A 34 -7.80 -1.96 -5.01
N GLN A 35 -8.63 -1.53 -5.96
CA GLN A 35 -8.85 -2.25 -7.21
C GLN A 35 -7.79 -1.81 -8.24
N LYS A 36 -7.38 -2.74 -9.09
CA LYS A 36 -6.36 -2.50 -10.13
C LYS A 36 -6.74 -1.32 -11.04
N ASP A 37 -8.03 -1.21 -11.33
CA ASP A 37 -8.62 -0.22 -12.23
C ASP A 37 -8.93 1.12 -11.54
N ASP A 38 -8.65 1.24 -10.23
CA ASP A 38 -8.79 2.53 -9.53
C ASP A 38 -7.92 3.59 -10.19
N THR A 39 -8.48 4.77 -10.40
CA THR A 39 -7.81 5.85 -11.13
C THR A 39 -6.73 6.54 -10.28
N ALA A 40 -5.95 7.43 -10.90
CA ALA A 40 -5.04 8.29 -10.17
C ALA A 40 -5.78 9.18 -9.15
N MET A 41 -7.02 9.59 -9.45
CA MET A 41 -7.85 10.39 -8.53
C MET A 41 -8.35 9.55 -7.35
N ASP A 42 -8.75 8.30 -7.57
CA ASP A 42 -9.16 7.41 -6.47
C ASP A 42 -7.98 7.12 -5.55
N THR A 43 -6.82 6.87 -6.14
CA THR A 43 -5.53 6.73 -5.44
C THR A 43 -5.25 7.95 -4.58
N ALA A 44 -5.43 9.14 -5.15
CA ALA A 44 -5.23 10.41 -4.48
C ALA A 44 -6.09 10.57 -3.23
N ILE A 45 -7.39 10.35 -3.39
CA ILE A 45 -8.38 10.52 -2.33
C ILE A 45 -8.11 9.53 -1.18
N ILE A 46 -7.80 8.28 -1.50
CA ILE A 46 -7.55 7.25 -0.47
C ILE A 46 -6.27 7.55 0.31
N ILE A 47 -5.19 7.95 -0.37
CA ILE A 47 -3.95 8.37 0.30
C ILE A 47 -4.21 9.57 1.21
N TRP A 48 -4.98 10.55 0.75
CA TRP A 48 -5.32 11.72 1.55
C TRP A 48 -6.09 11.34 2.83
N ASN A 49 -7.18 10.58 2.67
CA ASN A 49 -8.06 10.23 3.77
C ASN A 49 -7.44 9.26 4.78
N LYS A 50 -6.53 8.38 4.36
CA LYS A 50 -5.94 7.36 5.23
C LYS A 50 -4.54 7.70 5.69
N ALA A 51 -3.64 8.07 4.77
CA ALA A 51 -2.25 8.32 5.11
C ALA A 51 -2.06 9.70 5.73
N ILE A 52 -2.48 10.75 5.01
CA ILE A 52 -2.23 12.13 5.45
C ILE A 52 -3.02 12.46 6.72
N SER A 53 -4.26 11.99 6.84
CA SER A 53 -5.04 12.16 8.08
C SER A 53 -4.39 11.49 9.30
N HIS A 54 -3.64 10.40 9.13
CA HIS A 54 -3.00 9.67 10.23
C HIS A 54 -1.60 10.19 10.57
N THR A 55 -0.79 10.53 9.56
CA THR A 55 0.63 10.89 9.75
C THR A 55 0.93 12.38 9.58
N GLY A 56 -0.04 13.17 9.11
CA GLY A 56 0.19 14.51 8.59
C GLY A 56 0.78 14.49 7.17
N LEU A 57 1.14 15.68 6.67
CA LEU A 57 1.72 15.85 5.34
C LEU A 57 3.14 15.29 5.27
N PHE A 58 3.42 14.48 4.24
CA PHE A 58 4.77 14.01 3.95
C PHE A 58 5.57 15.08 3.24
N GLN A 59 6.71 15.51 3.79
CA GLN A 59 7.58 16.48 3.11
C GLN A 59 8.22 15.91 1.84
N ASN A 60 8.59 14.63 1.87
CA ASN A 60 9.23 13.94 0.75
C ASN A 60 8.61 12.55 0.59
N ILE A 61 8.16 12.23 -0.62
CA ILE A 61 7.64 10.92 -0.98
C ILE A 61 8.55 10.33 -2.05
N ILE A 62 8.92 9.06 -1.88
CA ILE A 62 9.63 8.28 -2.89
C ILE A 62 8.67 7.22 -3.42
N SER A 63 8.45 7.20 -4.73
CA SER A 63 7.60 6.21 -5.40
C SER A 63 8.31 5.56 -6.59
N ASP A 64 7.80 4.44 -7.07
CA ASP A 64 8.14 3.97 -8.40
C ASP A 64 7.54 4.89 -9.48
N ARG A 65 7.84 4.59 -10.75
CA ARG A 65 7.35 5.35 -11.91
C ARG A 65 5.99 4.84 -12.41
N ASP A 66 5.13 4.35 -11.52
CA ASP A 66 3.78 3.95 -11.90
C ASP A 66 3.04 5.14 -12.55
N PRO A 67 2.34 4.93 -13.69
CA PRO A 67 1.62 5.99 -14.40
C PRO A 67 0.65 6.80 -13.53
N LYS A 68 0.08 6.19 -12.48
CA LYS A 68 -0.80 6.88 -11.54
C LYS A 68 -0.03 7.99 -10.80
N PHE A 69 1.24 7.73 -10.46
CA PHE A 69 2.10 8.67 -9.74
C PHE A 69 2.79 9.70 -10.62
N THR A 70 2.99 9.40 -11.91
CA THR A 70 3.51 10.37 -12.89
C THR A 70 2.42 11.21 -13.56
N SER A 71 1.16 11.03 -13.16
CA SER A 71 0.03 11.76 -13.76
C SER A 71 0.06 13.25 -13.40
N ALA A 72 -0.44 14.09 -14.32
CA ALA A 72 -0.51 15.55 -14.10
C ALA A 72 -1.30 15.92 -12.83
N LEU A 73 -2.35 15.13 -12.51
CA LEU A 73 -3.11 15.27 -11.27
C LEU A 73 -2.19 15.16 -10.06
N TRP A 74 -1.36 14.11 -10.01
CA TRP A 74 -0.48 13.84 -8.88
C TRP A 74 0.65 14.86 -8.76
N THR A 75 1.27 15.23 -9.87
CA THR A 75 2.27 16.31 -9.89
C THR A 75 1.69 17.63 -9.38
N ASN A 76 0.51 18.03 -9.86
CA ASN A 76 -0.13 19.27 -9.43
C ASN A 76 -0.53 19.23 -7.95
N LEU A 77 -1.01 18.09 -7.47
CA LEU A 77 -1.37 17.90 -6.07
C LEU A 77 -0.16 18.03 -5.14
N HIS A 78 0.96 17.40 -5.50
CA HIS A 78 2.20 17.52 -4.74
C HIS A 78 2.74 18.96 -4.70
N ASN A 79 2.66 19.68 -5.82
CA ASN A 79 3.01 21.10 -5.90
C ASN A 79 2.14 21.97 -4.99
N LEU A 80 0.82 21.72 -4.97
CA LEU A 80 -0.12 22.47 -4.13
C LEU A 80 0.19 22.31 -2.64
N PHE A 81 0.55 21.10 -2.21
CA PHE A 81 0.85 20.81 -0.81
C PHE A 81 2.30 21.10 -0.41
N GLY A 82 3.16 21.54 -1.35
CA GLY A 82 4.58 21.77 -1.08
C GLY A 82 5.34 20.50 -0.71
N THR A 83 4.90 19.36 -1.26
CA THR A 83 5.48 18.03 -0.98
C THR A 83 6.34 17.60 -2.17
N ASN A 84 7.56 17.14 -1.93
CA ASN A 84 8.44 16.69 -3.01
C ASN A 84 8.17 15.22 -3.33
N LEU A 85 7.71 14.95 -4.56
CA LEU A 85 7.61 13.60 -5.09
C LEU A 85 8.87 13.27 -5.89
N SER A 86 9.61 12.27 -5.43
CA SER A 86 10.80 11.74 -6.10
C SER A 86 10.53 10.33 -6.60
N PHE A 87 10.99 10.02 -7.80
CA PHE A 87 10.84 8.69 -8.38
C PHE A 87 12.08 7.83 -8.12
N SER A 88 11.90 6.61 -7.65
CA SER A 88 12.98 5.64 -7.51
C SER A 88 13.52 5.26 -8.90
N THR A 89 14.84 5.12 -8.96
CA THR A 89 15.53 4.50 -10.10
C THR A 89 15.69 3.02 -9.83
N ALA A 90 15.72 2.18 -10.87
CA ALA A 90 15.86 0.71 -10.75
C ALA A 90 17.11 0.21 -9.95
N CYS A 91 18.00 1.12 -9.53
CA CYS A 91 19.09 0.84 -8.60
C CYS A 91 19.16 1.90 -7.48
N HIS A 92 18.34 1.76 -6.42
CA HIS A 92 18.58 2.51 -5.18
C HIS A 92 18.47 1.63 -3.92
N PRO A 93 19.44 0.72 -3.68
CA PRO A 93 19.38 -0.28 -2.59
C PRO A 93 19.56 0.32 -1.18
N GLN A 94 19.99 1.58 -1.06
CA GLN A 94 20.54 2.10 0.18
C GLN A 94 19.48 2.53 1.21
N THR A 95 18.23 2.71 0.78
CA THR A 95 17.11 3.15 1.64
C THR A 95 15.84 2.34 1.49
N ASP A 96 15.84 1.34 0.61
CA ASP A 96 14.65 0.56 0.27
C ASP A 96 14.49 -0.72 1.11
N GLY A 97 15.54 -1.14 1.83
CA GLY A 97 15.52 -2.41 2.57
C GLY A 97 14.41 -2.54 3.63
N LEU A 98 13.89 -1.43 4.19
CA LEU A 98 12.73 -1.48 5.09
C LEU A 98 11.44 -1.72 4.31
N THR A 99 11.21 -0.94 3.26
CA THR A 99 10.04 -1.05 2.38
C THR A 99 10.01 -2.43 1.71
N GLU A 100 11.15 -2.88 1.17
CA GLU A 100 11.32 -4.21 0.57
C GLU A 100 10.99 -5.33 1.57
N ARG A 101 11.50 -5.26 2.81
CA ARG A 101 11.18 -6.26 3.85
C ARG A 101 9.70 -6.27 4.18
N ILE A 102 9.07 -5.10 4.34
CA ILE A 102 7.63 -4.99 4.62
C ILE A 102 6.81 -5.59 3.48
N ILE A 103 7.17 -5.27 2.23
CA ILE A 103 6.50 -5.81 1.04
C ILE A 103 6.70 -7.32 0.95
N GLN A 104 7.90 -7.82 1.29
CA GLN A 104 8.17 -9.25 1.32
C GLN A 104 7.33 -9.96 2.38
N THR A 105 7.24 -9.41 3.59
CA THR A 105 6.37 -9.93 4.65
C THR A 105 4.90 -9.95 4.20
N LEU A 106 4.42 -8.88 3.57
CA LEU A 106 3.07 -8.83 3.01
C LEU A 106 2.87 -9.92 1.94
N ARG A 107 3.79 -10.05 0.98
CA ARG A 107 3.70 -11.07 -0.09
C ARG A 107 3.72 -12.48 0.49
N ASP A 108 4.56 -12.75 1.47
CA ASP A 108 4.66 -14.07 2.10
C ASP A 108 3.42 -14.41 2.92
N MET A 109 2.82 -13.43 3.62
CA MET A 109 1.53 -13.60 4.26
C MET A 109 0.45 -13.97 3.24
N ILE A 110 0.36 -13.23 2.13
CA ILE A 110 -0.64 -13.48 1.09
C ILE A 110 -0.41 -14.83 0.42
N ARG A 111 0.84 -15.21 0.15
CA ARG A 111 1.18 -16.53 -0.40
C ARG A 111 0.74 -17.66 0.52
N ARG A 112 1.01 -17.55 1.82
CA ARG A 112 0.54 -18.51 2.82
C ARG A 112 -0.99 -18.56 2.81
N PHE A 113 -1.66 -17.42 2.84
CA PHE A 113 -3.11 -17.35 2.75
C PHE A 113 -3.67 -18.08 1.51
N CYS A 114 -3.13 -17.81 0.33
CA CYS A 114 -3.54 -18.47 -0.92
C CYS A 114 -3.27 -19.98 -0.92
N ALA A 115 -2.13 -20.40 -0.39
CA ALA A 115 -1.76 -21.82 -0.29
C ALA A 115 -2.69 -22.60 0.65
N TYR A 116 -3.25 -21.95 1.67
CA TYR A 116 -4.15 -22.56 2.66
C TYR A 116 -5.65 -22.34 2.37
N ARG A 117 -6.07 -21.81 1.21
CA ARG A 117 -7.49 -21.56 0.86
C ARG A 117 -8.43 -22.74 1.21
N PRO A 118 -9.63 -22.54 1.81
CA PRO A 118 -10.02 -21.66 2.92
C PRO A 118 -10.62 -22.50 4.09
N LYS A 119 -9.91 -22.60 5.21
CA LYS A 119 -10.50 -22.91 6.53
C LYS A 119 -9.86 -22.10 7.65
N PHE A 120 -9.37 -20.89 7.37
CA PHE A 120 -9.14 -19.94 8.46
C PHE A 120 -10.50 -19.34 8.83
N LYS A 121 -11.32 -20.19 9.43
CA LYS A 121 -12.51 -19.78 10.16
C LYS A 121 -12.03 -19.48 11.57
N ASP A 122 -12.28 -18.28 12.07
CA ASP A 122 -12.16 -18.06 13.49
C ASP A 122 -13.14 -18.98 14.24
N SER A 123 -13.06 -19.00 15.57
CA SER A 123 -14.00 -19.74 16.43
C SER A 123 -15.48 -19.38 16.17
N ASN A 124 -15.74 -18.25 15.49
CA ASN A 124 -17.06 -17.73 15.17
C ASN A 124 -17.51 -18.08 13.73
N GLY A 125 -16.68 -18.77 12.95
CA GLY A 125 -17.00 -19.17 11.58
C GLY A 125 -16.69 -18.13 10.50
N PHE A 126 -16.09 -16.98 10.86
CA PHE A 126 -15.75 -15.91 9.92
C PHE A 126 -14.57 -16.33 9.04
N THR A 127 -14.76 -16.26 7.71
CA THR A 127 -13.69 -16.60 6.77
C THR A 127 -12.81 -15.37 6.58
N HIS A 128 -11.59 -15.45 7.09
CA HIS A 128 -10.61 -14.39 6.88
C HIS A 128 -10.16 -14.37 5.43
N ASP A 129 -9.97 -13.17 4.90
CA ASP A 129 -9.27 -12.90 3.65
C ASP A 129 -7.98 -12.11 3.92
N TRP A 130 -7.17 -11.88 2.88
CA TRP A 130 -5.94 -11.11 3.04
C TRP A 130 -6.19 -9.67 3.52
N PHE A 131 -7.34 -9.09 3.16
CA PHE A 131 -7.73 -7.74 3.56
C PHE A 131 -8.00 -7.66 5.06
N THR A 132 -8.63 -8.68 5.65
CA THR A 132 -8.89 -8.76 7.10
C THR A 132 -7.62 -8.92 7.93
N LEU A 133 -6.51 -9.35 7.31
CA LEU A 133 -5.22 -9.51 7.97
C LEU A 133 -4.35 -8.24 7.94
N ILE A 134 -4.75 -7.23 7.15
CA ILE A 134 -4.01 -5.97 7.02
C ILE A 134 -3.76 -5.31 8.39
N PRO A 135 -4.77 -5.12 9.27
CA PRO A 135 -4.54 -4.44 10.55
C PRO A 135 -3.53 -5.16 11.44
N ALA A 136 -3.44 -6.49 11.35
CA ALA A 136 -2.45 -7.25 12.11
C ALA A 136 -1.02 -7.03 11.60
N LEU A 137 -0.83 -6.80 10.30
CA LEU A 137 0.46 -6.46 9.71
C LEU A 137 0.91 -5.03 10.03
N GLU A 138 -0.02 -4.10 10.23
CA GLU A 138 0.31 -2.71 10.60
C GLU A 138 0.82 -2.60 12.05
N LEU A 139 0.55 -3.63 12.88
CA LEU A 139 0.94 -3.71 14.29
C LEU A 139 2.15 -4.63 14.55
N ALA A 140 2.65 -5.33 13.53
CA ALA A 140 3.74 -6.31 13.64
C ALA A 140 5.12 -5.65 13.52
#